data_AF-A0A7X9R663-F1
#
_entry.id   AF-A0A7X9R663-F1
#
_cell.length_a   1.000
_cell.length_b   1.000
_cell.length_c   1.000
_cell.angle_alpha   90.00
_cell.angle_beta   90.00
_cell.angle_gamma   90.00
#
_symmetry.space_group_name_H-M   'P 1'
#
loop_
_entity.id
_entity.type
_entity.pdbx_description
1 polymer ?
#
loop_
_entity_poly.entity_id
_entity_poly.type
_entity_poly.pdbx_seq_one_letter_code
_entity_poly.pdbx_strand_id
1 'polypeptide(L)'
;MILLFAGILLYNYFSKELTVGDVLEENYFSKEAAISVQKIKDGKIIPIQISDDKQKGLVKLFEDLKLIKSDERYPVLDADYIIAPKSNYSQKVYVFLDENIIVFSEKTSDSYVIQSKDFTQTIKLLLD
;
A
#
# COMPACT_ATOMS: atom_id res chain seq x y z
N MET A 1 44.25 15.83 -1.90
CA MET A 1 43.01 16.16 -1.19
C MET A 1 41.82 15.86 -2.11
N ILE A 2 41.55 14.58 -2.37
CA ILE A 2 40.52 14.10 -3.33
C ILE A 2 39.83 12.88 -2.69
N LEU A 3 39.19 13.09 -1.54
CA LEU A 3 38.53 11.99 -0.80
C LEU A 3 37.24 12.43 -0.10
N LEU A 4 36.71 13.62 -0.44
CA LEU A 4 35.51 14.17 0.19
C LEU A 4 34.30 14.31 -0.74
N PHE A 5 34.46 14.10 -2.05
CA PHE A 5 33.34 14.19 -3.01
C PHE A 5 32.63 12.85 -3.27
N ALA A 6 33.18 11.73 -2.81
CA ALA A 6 32.55 10.41 -3.02
C ALA A 6 31.47 10.07 -1.96
N GLY A 7 31.44 10.78 -0.82
CA GLY A 7 30.50 10.49 0.28
C GLY A 7 29.08 11.04 0.08
N ILE A 8 28.90 12.04 -0.78
CA ILE A 8 27.59 12.69 -0.99
C ILE A 8 26.82 12.06 -2.16
N LEU A 9 27.51 11.44 -3.13
CA LEU A 9 26.85 10.78 -4.26
C LEU A 9 26.27 9.39 -3.92
N LEU A 10 26.74 8.74 -2.86
CA LEU A 10 26.24 7.43 -2.42
C LEU A 10 24.96 7.50 -1.57
N TYR A 11 24.68 8.63 -0.93
CA TYR A 11 23.44 8.77 -0.13
C TYR A 11 22.19 8.87 -1.02
N ASN A 12 22.34 9.39 -2.24
CA ASN A 12 21.25 9.48 -3.22
C ASN A 12 20.96 8.15 -3.94
N TYR A 13 21.75 7.09 -3.72
CA TYR A 13 21.54 5.79 -4.38
C TYR A 13 20.81 4.76 -3.52
N PHE A 14 20.69 4.99 -2.20
CA PHE A 14 20.06 4.06 -1.26
C PHE A 14 18.64 4.43 -0.82
N SER A 15 18.17 5.64 -1.12
CA SER A 15 16.73 5.89 -1.19
C SER A 15 16.28 5.48 -2.59
N LYS A 16 16.23 4.16 -2.85
CA LYS A 16 15.40 3.67 -3.94
C LYS A 16 13.98 4.07 -3.57
N GLU A 17 13.52 5.19 -4.10
CA GLU A 17 12.10 5.47 -4.24
C GLU A 17 11.54 4.30 -5.05
N LEU A 18 11.12 3.25 -4.35
CA LEU A 18 10.38 2.15 -4.94
C LEU A 18 9.01 2.74 -5.24
N THR A 19 8.80 3.07 -6.50
CA THR A 19 7.46 3.37 -6.99
C THR A 19 6.59 2.16 -6.77
N VAL A 20 5.34 2.38 -6.37
CA VAL A 20 4.41 1.29 -6.09
C VAL A 20 4.14 0.46 -7.32
N GLY A 21 4.26 1.05 -8.51
CA GLY A 21 4.36 0.32 -9.77
C GLY A 21 5.34 -0.85 -9.71
N ASP A 22 6.53 -0.70 -9.14
CA ASP A 22 7.54 -1.77 -9.07
C ASP A 22 7.21 -2.87 -8.04
N VAL A 23 6.37 -2.58 -7.04
CA VAL A 23 5.91 -3.53 -6.00
C VAL A 23 4.58 -4.17 -6.40
N LEU A 24 3.77 -3.50 -7.23
CA LEU A 24 2.47 -3.97 -7.71
C LEU A 24 2.55 -4.69 -9.06
N GLU A 25 3.50 -4.33 -9.94
CA GLU A 25 3.68 -4.95 -11.26
C GLU A 25 4.22 -6.37 -11.12
N GLU A 26 3.25 -7.26 -10.99
CA GLU A 26 3.10 -8.58 -11.61
C GLU A 26 1.94 -9.32 -10.92
N ASN A 27 1.45 -8.81 -9.78
CA ASN A 27 0.73 -9.66 -8.84
C ASN A 27 -0.42 -9.01 -8.05
N TYR A 28 -0.40 -7.72 -7.72
CA TYR A 28 -1.38 -7.18 -6.75
C TYR A 28 -2.59 -6.46 -7.34
N PHE A 29 -2.45 -5.62 -8.36
CA PHE A 29 -3.59 -4.96 -8.99
C PHE A 29 -3.33 -4.84 -10.49
N SER A 30 -3.85 -5.78 -11.28
CA SER A 30 -3.88 -5.58 -12.74
C SER A 30 -4.90 -4.48 -13.08
N LYS A 31 -4.73 -3.81 -14.23
CA LYS A 31 -5.64 -2.75 -14.71
C LYS A 31 -7.12 -3.15 -14.84
N GLU A 32 -7.41 -4.45 -14.78
CA GLU A 32 -8.77 -5.03 -14.83
C GLU A 32 -9.16 -5.75 -13.52
N ALA A 33 -8.39 -5.61 -12.45
CA ALA A 33 -8.59 -6.37 -11.23
C ALA A 33 -9.88 -5.94 -10.51
N ALA A 34 -10.88 -6.83 -10.51
CA ALA A 34 -11.97 -6.75 -9.56
C ALA A 34 -11.39 -6.99 -8.14
N ILE A 35 -11.57 -6.01 -7.25
CA ILE A 35 -11.04 -6.07 -5.89
C ILE A 35 -12.14 -6.39 -4.87
N SER A 36 -11.76 -7.08 -3.82
CA SER A 36 -12.55 -7.23 -2.59
C SER A 36 -12.00 -6.26 -1.55
N VAL A 37 -12.91 -5.61 -0.82
CA VAL A 37 -12.54 -4.73 0.29
C VAL A 37 -13.24 -5.21 1.55
N GLN A 38 -12.50 -5.27 2.64
CA GLN A 38 -12.98 -5.68 3.95
C GLN A 38 -12.53 -4.64 4.96
N LYS A 39 -13.43 -4.24 5.84
CA LYS A 39 -13.14 -3.35 6.97
C LYS A 39 -12.86 -4.20 8.20
N ILE A 40 -11.80 -3.88 8.93
CA ILE A 40 -11.54 -4.46 10.24
C ILE A 40 -12.13 -3.51 11.28
N LYS A 41 -12.98 -4.03 12.15
CA LYS A 41 -13.60 -3.26 13.23
C LYS A 41 -13.83 -4.16 14.44
N ASP A 42 -13.34 -3.74 15.60
CA ASP A 42 -13.48 -4.47 16.87
C ASP A 42 -12.99 -5.93 16.76
N GLY A 43 -11.87 -6.14 16.04
CA GLY A 43 -11.30 -7.46 15.76
C GLY A 43 -12.10 -8.32 14.78
N LYS A 44 -13.16 -7.79 14.17
CA LYS A 44 -13.98 -8.50 13.16
C LYS A 44 -13.66 -7.98 11.77
N ILE A 45 -13.64 -8.92 10.81
CA ILE A 45 -13.46 -8.63 9.40
C ILE A 45 -14.85 -8.58 8.74
N ILE A 46 -15.21 -7.42 8.20
CA ILE A 46 -16.53 -7.16 7.61
C ILE A 46 -16.36 -6.82 6.13
N PRO A 47 -16.89 -7.62 5.20
CA PRO A 47 -16.82 -7.28 3.78
C PRO A 47 -17.66 -6.02 3.49
N ILE A 48 -17.11 -5.12 2.68
CA ILE A 48 -17.83 -3.94 2.22
C ILE A 48 -18.02 -4.00 0.70
N GLN A 49 -19.23 -3.67 0.26
CA GLN A 49 -19.55 -3.54 -1.16
C GLN A 49 -19.19 -2.12 -1.60
N ILE A 50 -18.44 -2.02 -2.69
CA ILE A 50 -18.07 -0.75 -3.32
C ILE A 50 -18.42 -0.79 -4.81
N SER A 51 -18.86 0.34 -5.34
CA SER A 51 -19.21 0.46 -6.77
C SER A 51 -17.97 0.26 -7.65
N ASP A 52 -18.19 -0.08 -8.91
CA ASP A 52 -17.10 -0.27 -9.87
C ASP A 52 -16.26 0.99 -10.07
N ASP A 53 -16.87 2.18 -10.00
CA ASP A 53 -16.16 3.46 -10.07
C ASP A 53 -15.23 3.66 -8.87
N LYS A 54 -15.68 3.30 -7.65
CA LYS A 54 -14.86 3.35 -6.44
C LYS A 54 -13.75 2.30 -6.48
N GLN A 55 -14.01 1.10 -7.02
CA GLN A 55 -12.99 0.07 -7.24
C GLN A 55 -11.88 0.58 -8.17
N LYS A 56 -12.24 1.16 -9.31
CA LYS A 56 -11.28 1.77 -10.24
C LYS A 56 -10.48 2.90 -9.59
N GLY A 57 -11.16 3.75 -8.80
CA GLY A 57 -10.52 4.82 -8.03
C GLY A 57 -9.46 4.32 -7.05
N LEU A 58 -9.74 3.21 -6.34
CA LEU A 58 -8.78 2.58 -5.43
C LEU A 58 -7.59 1.98 -6.18
N VAL A 59 -7.84 1.23 -7.25
CA VAL A 59 -6.77 0.63 -8.06
C VAL A 59 -5.84 1.73 -8.57
N LYS A 60 -6.40 2.80 -9.14
CA LYS A 60 -5.62 3.95 -9.61
C LYS A 60 -4.84 4.64 -8.47
N LEU A 61 -5.47 4.82 -7.31
CA LEU A 61 -4.78 5.38 -6.15
C LEU A 61 -3.54 4.56 -5.81
N PHE A 62 -3.65 3.23 -5.74
CA PHE A 62 -2.54 2.34 -5.45
C PHE A 62 -1.45 2.35 -6.54
N GLU A 63 -1.82 2.41 -7.83
CA GLU A 63 -0.86 2.54 -8.94
C GLU A 63 -0.01 3.81 -8.82
N ASP A 64 -0.62 4.93 -8.40
CA ASP A 64 0.02 6.24 -8.32
C ASP A 64 0.77 6.47 -6.99
N LEU A 65 0.72 5.54 -6.04
CA LEU A 65 1.37 5.71 -4.74
C LEU A 65 2.90 5.75 -4.88
N LYS A 66 3.51 6.50 -3.96
CA LYS A 66 4.96 6.47 -3.69
C LYS A 66 5.18 5.90 -2.31
N LEU A 67 6.05 4.91 -2.20
CA LEU A 67 6.32 4.21 -0.93
C LEU A 67 7.77 4.37 -0.50
N ILE A 68 7.95 4.51 0.80
CA ILE A 68 9.23 4.28 1.46
C ILE A 68 9.09 3.01 2.30
N LYS A 69 10.00 2.06 2.12
CA LYS A 69 10.07 0.88 2.98
C LYS A 69 10.31 1.32 4.43
N SER A 70 9.52 0.76 5.35
CA SER A 70 9.72 0.94 6.79
C SER A 70 10.28 -0.35 7.40
N ASP A 71 11.15 -0.17 8.39
CA ASP A 71 11.68 -1.28 9.20
C ASP A 71 10.73 -1.66 10.36
N GLU A 72 9.69 -0.86 10.58
CA GLU A 72 8.68 -1.12 11.59
C GLU A 72 7.76 -2.26 11.16
N ARG A 73 7.33 -3.06 12.13
CA ARG A 73 6.38 -4.15 11.89
C ARG A 73 5.00 -3.74 12.38
N TYR A 74 4.03 -3.91 11.50
CA TYR A 74 2.63 -3.63 11.80
C TYR A 74 1.87 -4.95 11.85
N PRO A 75 1.22 -5.28 12.98
CA PRO A 75 0.36 -6.46 13.06
C PRO A 75 -0.83 -6.30 12.11
N VAL A 76 -0.99 -7.26 11.20
CA VAL A 76 -2.04 -7.19 10.15
C VAL A 76 -3.48 -7.15 10.68
N LEU A 77 -3.70 -7.55 11.94
CA LEU A 77 -5.00 -7.49 12.62
C LEU A 77 -5.35 -6.08 13.11
N ASP A 78 -4.38 -5.18 13.16
CA ASP A 78 -4.56 -3.79 13.60
C ASP A 78 -4.84 -2.85 12.41
N ALA A 79 -4.81 -3.37 11.19
CA ALA A 79 -5.15 -2.60 9.99
C ALA A 79 -6.61 -2.15 9.99
N ASP A 80 -6.92 -1.05 9.32
CA ASP A 80 -8.30 -0.56 9.15
C ASP A 80 -9.04 -1.30 8.03
N TYR A 81 -8.31 -1.60 6.94
CA TYR A 81 -8.86 -2.22 5.75
C TYR A 81 -7.95 -3.32 5.20
N ILE A 82 -8.58 -4.32 4.60
CA ILE A 82 -7.94 -5.34 3.79
C ILE A 82 -8.46 -5.18 2.37
N ILE A 83 -7.54 -5.04 1.42
CA ILE A 83 -7.83 -4.95 0.00
C ILE A 83 -7.12 -6.12 -0.69
N ALA A 84 -7.87 -6.90 -1.46
CA ALA A 84 -7.33 -8.09 -2.12
C ALA A 84 -7.98 -8.29 -3.49
N PRO A 85 -7.24 -8.77 -4.50
CA PRO A 85 -7.83 -9.19 -5.76
C PRO A 85 -8.85 -10.31 -5.54
N LYS A 86 -10.01 -10.22 -6.19
CA LYS A 86 -10.98 -11.32 -6.19
C LYS A 86 -10.43 -12.58 -6.85
N SER A 87 -9.47 -12.44 -7.76
CA SER A 87 -8.76 -13.54 -8.43
C SER A 87 -7.76 -14.25 -7.52
N ASN A 88 -7.24 -13.57 -6.48
CA ASN A 88 -6.22 -14.13 -5.61
C ASN A 88 -6.24 -13.54 -4.19
N TYR A 89 -6.95 -14.20 -3.28
CA TYR A 89 -7.03 -13.78 -1.87
C TYR A 89 -5.75 -14.02 -1.05
N SER A 90 -4.71 -14.64 -1.64
CA SER A 90 -3.41 -14.77 -0.97
C SER A 90 -2.58 -13.49 -1.02
N GLN A 91 -2.92 -12.57 -1.91
CA GLN A 91 -2.32 -11.25 -2.05
C GLN A 91 -3.23 -10.22 -1.39
N LYS A 92 -2.86 -9.79 -0.19
CA LYS A 92 -3.61 -8.81 0.59
C LYS A 92 -2.76 -7.58 0.82
N VAL A 93 -3.40 -6.43 0.69
CA VAL A 93 -2.89 -5.14 1.14
C VAL A 93 -3.64 -4.78 2.41
N TYR A 94 -2.91 -4.65 3.49
CA TYR A 94 -3.41 -4.15 4.77
C TYR A 94 -3.15 -2.65 4.81
N VAL A 95 -4.19 -1.86 5.09
CA VAL A 95 -4.13 -0.40 5.09
C VAL A 95 -4.31 0.11 6.51
N PHE A 96 -3.37 0.94 6.96
CA PHE A 96 -3.34 1.59 8.27
C PHE A 96 -3.46 3.10 8.05
N LEU A 97 -4.66 3.64 8.30
CA LEU A 97 -5.02 5.01 7.94
C LEU A 97 -4.41 6.06 8.86
N ASP A 98 -4.27 5.75 10.14
CA ASP A 98 -3.75 6.66 11.15
C ASP A 98 -2.22 6.81 11.00
N GLU A 99 -1.55 5.74 10.60
CA GLU A 99 -0.11 5.66 10.40
C GLU A 99 0.32 6.00 8.97
N ASN A 100 -0.64 6.07 8.03
CA ASN A 100 -0.38 6.25 6.60
C ASN A 100 0.56 5.16 6.05
N ILE A 101 0.31 3.92 6.47
CA ILE A 101 1.12 2.73 6.17
C ILE A 101 0.29 1.74 5.35
N ILE A 102 0.94 1.04 4.42
CA ILE A 102 0.43 -0.21 3.88
C ILE A 102 1.40 -1.36 4.15
N VAL A 103 0.85 -2.56 4.33
CA VAL A 103 1.61 -3.81 4.44
C VAL A 103 1.11 -4.78 3.38
N PHE A 104 2.05 -5.34 2.61
CA PHE A 104 1.73 -6.38 1.65
C PHE A 104 1.90 -7.75 2.31
N SER A 105 0.95 -8.66 2.08
CA SER A 105 0.97 -10.00 2.69
C SER A 105 2.00 -10.96 2.07
N GLU A 106 2.86 -10.51 1.16
CA GLU A 106 3.90 -11.37 0.63
C GLU A 106 4.88 -11.80 1.74
N LYS A 107 5.63 -12.88 1.46
CA LYS A 107 6.47 -13.67 2.38
C LYS A 107 7.38 -12.87 3.33
N THR A 108 7.54 -11.56 3.13
CA THR A 108 8.41 -10.66 3.90
C THR A 108 7.69 -9.85 4.97
N SER A 109 6.35 -9.74 4.98
CA SER A 109 5.60 -8.85 5.90
C SER A 109 6.16 -7.40 5.92
N ASP A 110 6.71 -6.95 4.80
CA ASP A 110 7.32 -5.63 4.70
C ASP A 110 6.24 -4.54 4.77
N SER A 111 6.52 -3.50 5.55
CA SER A 111 5.67 -2.33 5.69
C SER A 111 6.22 -1.16 4.89
N TYR A 112 5.31 -0.28 4.47
CA TYR A 112 5.65 0.85 3.62
C TYR A 112 4.89 2.10 4.05
N VAL A 113 5.63 3.19 4.26
CA VAL A 113 5.09 4.54 4.50
C VAL A 113 4.65 5.13 3.18
N ILE A 114 3.44 5.68 3.16
CA ILE A 114 2.85 6.32 1.99
C ILE A 114 3.27 7.79 1.96
N GLN A 115 3.92 8.21 0.87
CA GLN A 115 4.30 9.61 0.67
C GLN A 115 3.17 10.44 0.04
N SER A 116 1.95 10.33 0.57
CA SER A 116 0.81 11.13 0.13
C SER A 116 0.08 11.71 1.34
N LYS A 117 -0.11 13.02 1.32
CA LYS A 117 -0.84 13.75 2.38
C LYS A 117 -2.35 13.54 2.28
N ASP A 118 -2.84 13.19 1.10
CA ASP A 118 -4.27 13.06 0.82
C ASP A 118 -4.73 11.60 0.82
N PHE A 119 -3.82 10.64 1.06
CA PHE A 119 -4.13 9.21 1.01
C PHE A 119 -5.30 8.84 1.93
N THR A 120 -5.21 9.17 3.22
CA THR A 120 -6.24 8.83 4.22
C THR A 120 -7.60 9.40 3.85
N GLN A 121 -7.65 10.65 3.40
CA GLN A 121 -8.89 11.29 2.97
C GLN A 121 -9.45 10.63 1.71
N THR A 122 -8.59 10.29 0.74
CA THR A 122 -8.99 9.65 -0.51
C THR A 122 -9.53 8.25 -0.26
N ILE A 123 -8.90 7.45 0.61
CA ILE A 123 -9.41 6.13 1.00
C ILE A 123 -10.77 6.26 1.67
N LYS A 124 -10.93 7.19 2.62
CA LYS A 124 -12.24 7.43 3.28
C LYS A 124 -13.32 7.78 2.25
N LEU A 125 -13.05 8.66 1.30
CA LEU A 125 -14.01 9.01 0.24
C LEU A 125 -14.37 7.83 -0.67
N LEU A 126 -13.41 6.94 -0.95
CA LEU A 126 -13.64 5.77 -1.79
C LEU A 126 -14.36 4.64 -1.03
N LEU A 127 -14.23 4.56 0.29
CA LEU A 127 -14.69 3.43 1.11
C LEU A 127 -15.84 3.73 2.09
N ASP A 128 -16.17 5.01 2.35
CA ASP A 128 -17.38 5.44 3.06
C ASP A 128 -18.57 5.58 2.10
#